data_AF-A0A9D5JLY4-F1
#
_entry.id   AF-A0A9D5JLY4-F1
#
_cell.length_a   1.000
_cell.length_b   1.000
_cell.length_c   1.000
_cell.angle_alpha   90.00
_cell.angle_beta   90.00
_cell.angle_gamma   90.00
#
_symmetry.space_group_name_H-M   'P 1'
#
loop_
_entity.id
_entity.type
_entity.pdbx_description
1 polymer ?
#
loop_
_entity_poly.entity_id
_entity_poly.type
_entity_poly.pdbx_seq_one_letter_code
_entity_poly.pdbx_strand_id
1 'polypeptide(L)'
;FNPATETNTDNWAAGWTRDLLPEPECPAGTVDAGFDMFGQNVCNISGIVIGELTLTRGNLYALSGRVDVGVDMGANGMAVNGKAAALVIESGVTVFGRSGADVVIVNRGSTITAEGTKTAPILFTSVQDVTGAGGNRLNAAGEWGGLVILGRAPINRCNEPSATGGTDACERSIGGVSNPVALHGGSRKDDNSGSLRYVQVKYAGSGSGGGVSLGGVGSGTKVEYVQVHNNSGDGIKYFGGEVNSKRLVLTGNGHDQMAVRRGYRGSIQYVIGLQRAGGNYGIDAGSAGLEPASNPVIANFTLVGADREGSGVRVRRGVIGTWLNGVVTGEGTCLRYERSAGDGVEGFRLGSDPAFRSVQFDCAGGLLTTGSDRTTGQKAVSYDRNNVTTRTNTLGEFVNGPAENAVPAAPAPQGNTFLETVDYIGAVRDASDTWWRGWTCGLEASDPC
;
A
#
# COMPACT_ATOMS: atom_id res chain seq x y z
N PHE A 1 -20.59 5.67 -22.79
CA PHE A 1 -20.86 6.88 -23.59
C PHE A 1 -22.35 6.99 -23.85
N ASN A 2 -23.06 7.68 -22.97
CA ASN A 2 -24.44 8.07 -23.21
C ASN A 2 -24.52 9.59 -23.05
N PRO A 3 -24.50 10.36 -24.14
CA PRO A 3 -24.49 11.83 -24.09
C PRO A 3 -25.74 12.44 -23.44
N ALA A 4 -26.80 11.67 -23.21
CA ALA A 4 -28.03 12.15 -22.57
C ALA A 4 -27.97 12.21 -21.03
N THR A 5 -26.93 11.64 -20.40
CA THR A 5 -26.78 11.61 -18.94
C THR A 5 -25.50 12.27 -18.45
N GLU A 6 -24.73 12.90 -19.35
CA GLU A 6 -23.46 13.54 -19.01
C GLU A 6 -23.68 14.94 -18.44
N THR A 7 -22.94 15.27 -17.38
CA THR A 7 -22.89 16.60 -16.77
C THR A 7 -21.56 17.29 -17.11
N ASN A 8 -21.41 18.57 -16.77
CA ASN A 8 -20.13 19.27 -16.93
C ASN A 8 -19.00 18.67 -16.06
N THR A 9 -19.35 17.91 -15.02
CA THR A 9 -18.41 17.21 -14.12
C THR A 9 -18.20 15.74 -14.50
N ASP A 10 -19.18 15.09 -15.15
CA ASP A 10 -19.16 13.65 -15.49
C ASP A 10 -18.94 13.34 -16.99
N ASN A 11 -18.59 14.32 -17.81
CA ASN A 11 -18.30 14.06 -19.22
C ASN A 11 -16.83 13.72 -19.48
N TRP A 12 -16.58 13.09 -20.63
CA TRP A 12 -15.24 12.65 -21.03
C TRP A 12 -14.26 13.80 -21.29
N ALA A 13 -14.75 15.01 -21.54
CA ALA A 13 -13.96 16.20 -21.83
C ALA A 13 -13.66 17.05 -20.57
N ALA A 14 -14.39 16.83 -19.47
CA ALA A 14 -14.18 17.49 -18.18
C ALA A 14 -12.79 17.16 -17.65
N GLY A 15 -11.98 18.18 -17.34
CA GLY A 15 -10.60 18.05 -16.88
C GLY A 15 -9.56 17.68 -17.96
N TRP A 16 -9.99 17.36 -19.19
CA TRP A 16 -9.11 17.03 -20.34
C TRP A 16 -9.05 18.14 -21.39
N THR A 17 -10.01 19.06 -21.37
CA THR A 17 -10.12 20.17 -22.32
C THR A 17 -10.04 21.49 -21.57
N ARG A 18 -9.31 22.46 -22.12
CA ARG A 18 -9.31 23.85 -21.62
C ARG A 18 -10.40 24.63 -22.33
N ASP A 19 -11.13 25.47 -21.60
CA ASP A 19 -12.14 26.41 -22.10
C ASP A 19 -13.36 25.79 -22.82
N LEU A 20 -13.51 24.45 -22.83
CA LEU A 20 -14.66 23.79 -23.46
C LEU A 20 -15.88 23.73 -22.54
N LEU A 21 -15.65 23.70 -21.23
CA LEU A 21 -16.68 23.66 -20.19
C LEU A 21 -16.37 24.74 -19.15
N PRO A 22 -17.38 25.36 -18.52
CA PRO A 22 -17.15 26.23 -17.37
C PRO A 22 -16.43 25.45 -16.27
N GLU A 23 -15.44 26.07 -15.63
CA GLU A 23 -14.77 25.46 -14.47
C GLU A 23 -15.81 25.18 -13.37
N PRO A 24 -15.84 23.95 -12.80
CA PRO A 24 -16.79 23.63 -11.75
C PRO A 24 -16.45 24.44 -10.50
N GLU A 25 -17.48 24.96 -9.82
CA GLU A 25 -17.28 25.59 -8.51
C GLU A 25 -16.69 24.59 -7.50
N CYS A 26 -15.95 25.10 -6.53
CA CYS A 26 -15.47 24.28 -5.42
C CYS A 26 -16.67 23.65 -4.68
N PRO A 27 -16.70 22.31 -4.51
CA PRO A 27 -17.84 21.63 -3.92
C PRO A 27 -18.04 22.02 -2.46
N ALA A 28 -19.27 21.89 -1.98
CA ALA A 28 -19.62 22.12 -0.58
C ALA A 28 -18.72 21.30 0.36
N GLY A 29 -18.21 21.95 1.41
CA GLY A 29 -17.22 21.35 2.32
C GLY A 29 -15.76 21.65 1.93
N THR A 30 -15.53 22.35 0.82
CA THR A 30 -14.23 22.92 0.46
C THR A 30 -14.30 24.45 0.39
N VAL A 31 -13.13 25.10 0.34
CA VAL A 31 -13.02 26.58 0.25
C VAL A 31 -12.16 26.95 -0.94
N ASP A 32 -12.73 27.72 -1.87
CA ASP A 32 -11.99 28.28 -3.01
C ASP A 32 -10.77 29.08 -2.53
N ALA A 33 -9.60 28.78 -3.10
CA ALA A 33 -8.36 29.48 -2.80
C ALA A 33 -8.28 30.87 -3.46
N GLY A 34 -9.21 31.21 -4.36
CA GLY A 34 -9.26 32.48 -5.07
C GLY A 34 -8.23 32.60 -6.20
N PHE A 35 -7.71 31.48 -6.68
CA PHE A 35 -6.81 31.41 -7.81
C PHE A 35 -6.87 30.04 -8.50
N ASP A 36 -6.50 30.03 -9.78
CA ASP A 36 -6.46 28.84 -10.61
C ASP A 36 -5.03 28.34 -10.79
N MET A 37 -4.89 27.03 -10.93
CA MET A 37 -3.63 26.40 -11.29
C MET A 37 -3.85 25.52 -12.51
N PHE A 38 -3.18 25.87 -13.61
CA PHE A 38 -3.33 25.22 -14.93
C PHE A 38 -4.75 25.30 -15.55
N GLY A 39 -5.54 26.32 -15.19
CA GLY A 39 -6.94 26.48 -15.64
C GLY A 39 -7.91 25.55 -14.91
N GLN A 40 -7.64 25.32 -13.62
CA GLN A 40 -8.50 24.60 -12.69
C GLN A 40 -8.51 25.36 -11.37
N ASN A 41 -9.71 25.60 -10.83
CA ASN A 41 -9.88 26.10 -9.48
C ASN A 41 -9.11 25.26 -8.46
N VAL A 42 -8.51 25.93 -7.46
CA VAL A 42 -7.87 25.27 -6.33
C VAL A 42 -8.78 25.33 -5.11
N CYS A 43 -9.31 24.18 -4.69
CA CYS A 43 -10.21 24.06 -3.55
C CYS A 43 -9.47 23.55 -2.31
N ASN A 44 -9.44 24.32 -1.23
CA ASN A 44 -8.80 23.92 0.01
C ASN A 44 -9.69 22.94 0.80
N ILE A 45 -9.06 21.86 1.31
CA ILE A 45 -9.66 20.89 2.25
C ILE A 45 -8.90 21.00 3.57
N SER A 46 -9.62 21.14 4.69
CA SER A 46 -8.99 21.32 6.01
C SER A 46 -9.86 20.76 7.14
N GLY A 47 -9.23 20.40 8.25
CA GLY A 47 -9.95 20.08 9.49
C GLY A 47 -10.73 18.76 9.39
N ILE A 48 -11.93 18.75 9.99
CA ILE A 48 -12.75 17.52 10.09
C ILE A 48 -13.86 17.57 9.05
N VAL A 49 -13.88 16.58 8.16
CA VAL A 49 -14.98 16.32 7.24
C VAL A 49 -16.09 15.59 7.99
N ILE A 50 -17.31 16.14 7.96
CA ILE A 50 -18.51 15.54 8.55
C ILE A 50 -19.56 15.37 7.45
N GLY A 51 -20.26 14.24 7.46
CA GLY A 51 -21.18 13.89 6.37
C GLY A 51 -20.41 13.37 5.15
N GLU A 52 -20.95 13.61 3.96
CA GLU A 52 -20.30 13.24 2.70
C GLU A 52 -19.62 14.47 2.08
N LEU A 53 -18.35 14.32 1.71
CA LEU A 53 -17.62 15.27 0.88
C LEU A 53 -17.24 14.58 -0.43
N THR A 54 -17.72 15.12 -1.54
CA THR A 54 -17.38 14.65 -2.89
C THR A 54 -16.41 15.63 -3.54
N LEU A 55 -15.21 15.15 -3.85
CA LEU A 55 -14.21 15.86 -4.65
C LEU A 55 -14.51 15.59 -6.12
N THR A 56 -14.97 16.62 -6.81
CA THR A 56 -15.42 16.57 -8.19
C THR A 56 -14.27 16.79 -9.17
N ARG A 57 -14.35 16.14 -10.33
CA ARG A 57 -13.39 16.36 -11.42
C ARG A 57 -13.46 17.81 -11.92
N GLY A 58 -12.32 18.33 -12.33
CA GLY A 58 -12.17 19.68 -12.89
C GLY A 58 -11.56 20.68 -11.90
N ASN A 59 -11.48 20.30 -10.62
CA ASN A 59 -10.82 21.05 -9.56
C ASN A 59 -9.51 20.36 -9.12
N LEU A 60 -8.58 21.16 -8.59
CA LEU A 60 -7.45 20.70 -7.81
C LEU A 60 -7.74 20.88 -6.33
N TYR A 61 -7.36 19.91 -5.50
CA TYR A 61 -7.65 19.95 -4.07
C TYR A 61 -6.39 20.12 -3.23
N ALA A 62 -6.25 21.27 -2.58
CA ALA A 62 -5.12 21.55 -1.70
C ALA A 62 -5.45 21.14 -0.26
N LEU A 63 -4.64 20.29 0.34
CA LEU A 63 -4.70 20.03 1.77
C LEU A 63 -4.15 21.25 2.52
N SER A 64 -4.87 21.67 3.56
CA SER A 64 -4.44 22.71 4.49
C SER A 64 -4.34 22.12 5.89
N GLY A 65 -3.18 21.51 6.17
CA GLY A 65 -2.91 20.76 7.38
C GLY A 65 -3.52 19.35 7.35
N ARG A 66 -3.76 18.84 8.55
CA ARG A 66 -4.41 17.55 8.77
C ARG A 66 -5.88 17.60 8.36
N VAL A 67 -6.32 16.60 7.60
CA VAL A 67 -7.72 16.37 7.23
C VAL A 67 -8.18 15.04 7.83
N ASP A 68 -9.19 15.10 8.69
CA ASP A 68 -9.85 13.93 9.29
C ASP A 68 -11.20 13.67 8.61
N VAL A 69 -11.36 12.51 7.99
CA VAL A 69 -12.66 12.04 7.50
C VAL A 69 -13.42 11.41 8.66
N GLY A 70 -14.37 12.18 9.20
CA GLY A 70 -15.17 11.84 10.36
C GLY A 70 -14.39 11.90 11.67
N VAL A 71 -15.12 11.68 12.76
CA VAL A 71 -14.60 11.54 14.12
C VAL A 71 -14.68 10.06 14.50
N ASP A 72 -13.58 9.51 15.03
CA ASP A 72 -13.43 8.10 15.40
C ASP A 72 -14.67 7.53 16.11
N MET A 73 -15.30 6.54 15.48
CA MET A 73 -16.45 5.81 16.03
C MET A 73 -16.04 4.76 17.07
N GLY A 74 -14.74 4.60 17.36
CA GLY A 74 -14.23 3.64 18.32
C GLY A 74 -14.16 2.21 17.77
N ALA A 75 -13.48 1.33 18.49
CA ALA A 75 -13.25 -0.07 18.09
C ALA A 75 -14.55 -0.84 17.81
N ASN A 76 -15.59 -0.60 18.60
CA ASN A 76 -16.91 -1.23 18.46
C ASN A 76 -17.91 -0.40 17.63
N GLY A 77 -17.53 0.79 17.16
CA GLY A 77 -18.42 1.68 16.41
C GLY A 77 -19.44 2.48 17.22
N MET A 78 -19.29 2.56 18.55
CA MET A 78 -20.24 3.23 19.44
C MET A 78 -19.62 4.34 20.30
N ALA A 79 -18.53 4.97 19.85
CA ALA A 79 -17.92 6.08 20.57
C ALA A 79 -18.92 7.24 20.74
N VAL A 80 -19.04 7.77 21.97
CA VAL A 80 -20.05 8.78 22.36
C VAL A 80 -20.02 10.04 21.48
N ASN A 81 -18.83 10.47 21.07
CA ASN A 81 -18.63 11.66 20.22
C ASN A 81 -18.20 11.31 18.79
N GLY A 82 -18.29 10.02 18.42
CA GLY A 82 -17.95 9.56 17.08
C GLY A 82 -18.93 10.11 16.04
N LYS A 83 -18.42 10.41 14.85
CA LYS A 83 -19.21 10.87 13.70
C LYS A 83 -18.63 10.26 12.43
N ALA A 84 -19.31 9.24 11.90
CA ALA A 84 -18.95 8.68 10.60
C ALA A 84 -19.09 9.74 9.50
N ALA A 85 -18.20 9.67 8.51
CA ALA A 85 -18.23 10.51 7.32
C ALA A 85 -17.78 9.71 6.09
N ALA A 86 -18.03 10.25 4.90
CA ALA A 86 -17.61 9.66 3.63
C ALA A 86 -16.80 10.70 2.84
N LEU A 87 -15.63 10.30 2.35
CA LEU A 87 -14.87 11.05 1.36
C LEU A 87 -14.98 10.33 0.02
N VAL A 88 -15.67 10.93 -0.94
CA VAL A 88 -15.81 10.41 -2.30
C VAL A 88 -14.90 11.23 -3.21
N ILE A 89 -14.10 10.56 -4.05
CA ILE A 89 -13.16 11.22 -4.95
C ILE A 89 -13.41 10.68 -6.35
N GLU A 90 -13.81 11.58 -7.25
CA GLU A 90 -14.04 11.25 -8.65
C GLU A 90 -12.73 10.94 -9.38
N SER A 91 -12.82 10.10 -10.42
CA SER A 91 -11.68 9.75 -11.25
C SER A 91 -11.00 10.98 -11.88
N GLY A 92 -9.67 10.99 -11.91
CA GLY A 92 -8.85 12.08 -12.45
C GLY A 92 -8.60 13.24 -11.49
N VAL A 93 -9.18 13.23 -10.29
CA VAL A 93 -8.94 14.26 -9.29
C VAL A 93 -7.50 14.21 -8.76
N THR A 94 -6.90 15.39 -8.59
CA THR A 94 -5.62 15.56 -7.89
C THR A 94 -5.83 16.22 -6.53
N VAL A 95 -5.37 15.55 -5.48
CA VAL A 95 -5.28 16.04 -4.11
C VAL A 95 -3.81 16.25 -3.77
N PHE A 96 -3.43 17.42 -3.28
CA PHE A 96 -2.01 17.71 -3.01
C PHE A 96 -1.78 18.37 -1.65
N GLY A 97 -0.71 17.95 -0.98
CA GLY A 97 -0.16 18.62 0.21
C GLY A 97 0.71 19.81 -0.17
N ARG A 98 0.63 20.90 0.59
CA ARG A 98 1.51 22.07 0.51
C ARG A 98 2.69 22.01 1.47
N SER A 99 2.60 21.15 2.48
CA SER A 99 3.61 20.99 3.53
C SER A 99 3.70 19.55 4.03
N GLY A 100 4.84 19.24 4.66
CA GLY A 100 5.06 17.98 5.35
C GLY A 100 4.09 17.70 6.52
N ALA A 101 3.28 18.67 6.94
CA ALA A 101 2.26 18.47 7.98
C ALA A 101 0.91 17.99 7.41
N ASP A 102 0.72 18.07 6.09
CA ASP A 102 -0.56 17.78 5.45
C ASP A 102 -0.77 16.28 5.31
N VAL A 103 -1.91 15.77 5.74
CA VAL A 103 -2.19 14.32 5.80
C VAL A 103 -3.68 14.09 5.69
N VAL A 104 -4.08 13.01 5.03
CA VAL A 104 -5.49 12.55 5.00
C VAL A 104 -5.63 11.35 5.91
N ILE A 105 -6.58 11.43 6.85
CA ILE A 105 -6.86 10.37 7.83
C ILE A 105 -8.32 9.99 7.71
N VAL A 106 -8.60 8.74 7.36
CA VAL A 106 -9.93 8.15 7.40
C VAL A 106 -10.12 7.47 8.74
N ASN A 107 -10.92 8.06 9.63
CA ASN A 107 -11.13 7.55 10.98
C ASN A 107 -12.04 6.31 10.99
N ARG A 108 -11.95 5.49 12.05
CA ARG A 108 -12.77 4.27 12.16
C ARG A 108 -14.25 4.59 12.06
N GLY A 109 -14.96 3.81 11.24
CA GLY A 109 -16.38 4.00 10.95
C GLY A 109 -16.67 4.97 9.81
N SER A 110 -15.67 5.72 9.33
CA SER A 110 -15.74 6.52 8.10
C SER A 110 -15.24 5.73 6.89
N THR A 111 -15.53 6.24 5.69
CA THR A 111 -15.12 5.63 4.43
C THR A 111 -14.42 6.61 3.49
N ILE A 112 -13.54 6.07 2.65
CA ILE A 112 -13.02 6.75 1.46
C ILE A 112 -13.38 5.93 0.21
N THR A 113 -13.96 6.57 -0.80
CA THR A 113 -14.25 5.96 -2.10
C THR A 113 -13.47 6.71 -3.16
N ALA A 114 -12.27 6.22 -3.48
CA ALA A 114 -11.40 6.76 -4.51
C ALA A 114 -11.37 5.78 -5.69
N GLU A 115 -12.29 5.97 -6.64
CA GLU A 115 -12.50 5.09 -7.79
C GLU A 115 -12.01 5.77 -9.07
N GLY A 116 -10.68 5.80 -9.24
CA GLY A 116 -10.03 6.19 -10.48
C GLY A 116 -10.29 5.21 -11.62
N THR A 117 -9.77 5.54 -12.79
CA THR A 117 -9.76 4.63 -13.94
C THR A 117 -8.35 4.52 -14.51
N LYS A 118 -8.11 3.50 -15.35
CA LYS A 118 -6.82 3.33 -16.01
C LYS A 118 -6.36 4.61 -16.75
N THR A 119 -7.29 5.33 -17.37
CA THR A 119 -6.99 6.54 -18.15
C THR A 119 -7.13 7.83 -17.34
N ALA A 120 -7.71 7.78 -16.14
CA ALA A 120 -7.88 8.93 -15.26
C ALA A 120 -7.68 8.46 -13.80
N PRO A 121 -6.44 8.13 -13.40
CA PRO A 121 -6.15 7.75 -12.03
C PRO A 121 -6.39 8.94 -11.09
N ILE A 122 -6.65 8.65 -9.82
CA ILE A 122 -6.68 9.67 -8.76
C ILE A 122 -5.26 9.86 -8.26
N LEU A 123 -4.84 11.12 -8.12
CA LEU A 123 -3.49 11.46 -7.70
C LEU A 123 -3.50 12.11 -6.31
N PHE A 124 -2.80 11.50 -5.35
CA PHE A 124 -2.40 12.11 -4.09
C PHE A 124 -0.92 12.47 -4.14
N THR A 125 -0.58 13.75 -4.04
CA THR A 125 0.81 14.21 -4.25
C THR A 125 1.15 15.48 -3.46
N SER A 126 2.24 16.16 -3.82
CA SER A 126 2.68 17.43 -3.26
C SER A 126 2.50 18.60 -4.24
N VAL A 127 2.50 19.83 -3.73
CA VAL A 127 2.50 21.04 -4.56
C VAL A 127 3.74 21.12 -5.45
N GLN A 128 4.88 20.59 -5.00
CA GLN A 128 6.11 20.51 -5.77
C GLN A 128 5.93 19.65 -7.01
N ASP A 129 5.30 18.49 -6.87
CA ASP A 129 4.97 17.61 -8.00
C ASP A 129 4.00 18.27 -8.96
N VAL A 130 2.89 18.83 -8.45
CA VAL A 130 1.87 19.49 -9.28
C VAL A 130 2.45 20.65 -10.08
N THR A 131 3.33 21.45 -9.48
CA THR A 131 3.91 22.64 -10.13
C THR A 131 5.20 22.37 -10.90
N GLY A 132 5.74 21.15 -10.84
CA GLY A 132 7.08 20.83 -11.34
C GLY A 132 8.21 21.55 -10.60
N ALA A 133 7.93 22.07 -9.40
CA ALA A 133 8.90 22.74 -8.54
C ALA A 133 9.69 21.71 -7.70
N GLY A 134 10.79 22.14 -7.08
CA GLY A 134 11.53 21.30 -6.10
C GLY A 134 12.75 20.53 -6.64
N GLY A 135 13.20 20.80 -7.87
CA GLY A 135 14.47 20.28 -8.38
C GLY A 135 14.41 18.79 -8.77
N ASN A 136 15.37 17.98 -8.30
CA ASN A 136 15.49 16.58 -8.71
C ASN A 136 14.37 15.69 -8.13
N ARG A 137 13.33 15.43 -8.93
CA ARG A 137 12.18 14.58 -8.57
C ARG A 137 12.55 13.11 -8.32
N LEU A 138 13.67 12.61 -8.85
CA LEU A 138 14.09 11.21 -8.66
C LEU A 138 14.33 10.84 -7.19
N ASN A 139 14.73 11.82 -6.37
CA ASN A 139 15.02 11.63 -4.95
C ASN A 139 14.07 12.41 -4.03
N ALA A 140 13.05 13.08 -4.59
CA ALA A 140 12.06 13.79 -3.80
C ALA A 140 11.29 12.79 -2.93
N ALA A 141 10.94 13.18 -1.70
CA ALA A 141 10.20 12.37 -0.75
C ALA A 141 9.82 13.22 0.47
N GLY A 142 8.79 12.81 1.22
CA GLY A 142 8.42 13.46 2.48
C GLY A 142 7.89 14.89 2.31
N GLU A 143 7.30 15.21 1.15
CA GLU A 143 6.78 16.53 0.82
C GLU A 143 5.40 16.77 1.48
N TRP A 144 4.72 15.68 1.86
CA TRP A 144 3.49 15.66 2.64
C TRP A 144 3.40 14.35 3.48
N GLY A 145 2.37 14.22 4.32
CA GLY A 145 2.23 13.16 5.32
C GLY A 145 1.76 11.80 4.80
N GLY A 146 0.98 11.75 3.72
CA GLY A 146 0.44 10.52 3.13
C GLY A 146 -1.03 10.25 3.44
N LEU A 147 -1.47 9.04 3.10
CA LEU A 147 -2.85 8.56 3.30
C LEU A 147 -2.90 7.54 4.45
N VAL A 148 -3.75 7.78 5.42
CA VAL A 148 -3.96 6.89 6.58
C VAL A 148 -5.41 6.44 6.60
N ILE A 149 -5.64 5.13 6.62
CA ILE A 149 -6.98 4.52 6.74
C ILE A 149 -7.02 3.67 7.99
N LEU A 150 -7.97 3.97 8.88
CA LEU A 150 -8.12 3.34 10.18
C LEU A 150 -9.42 2.56 10.22
N GLY A 151 -9.33 1.25 10.46
CA GLY A 151 -10.46 0.35 10.58
C GLY A 151 -10.58 -0.29 11.96
N ARG A 152 -11.62 -1.11 12.10
CA ARG A 152 -12.00 -1.82 13.33
C ARG A 152 -11.66 -3.31 13.30
N ALA A 153 -10.88 -3.76 12.33
CA ALA A 153 -10.46 -5.15 12.24
C ALA A 153 -9.34 -5.50 13.25
N PRO A 154 -9.19 -6.79 13.58
CA PRO A 154 -8.24 -7.28 14.58
C PRO A 154 -6.81 -6.77 14.43
N ILE A 155 -6.23 -6.34 15.54
CA ILE A 155 -4.78 -6.15 15.73
C ILE A 155 -4.30 -6.95 16.94
N ASN A 156 -2.99 -7.15 17.07
CA ASN A 156 -2.40 -7.94 18.16
C ASN A 156 -1.56 -7.14 19.18
N ARG A 157 -1.31 -5.85 18.93
CA ARG A 157 -0.49 -5.00 19.79
C ARG A 157 -1.31 -3.81 20.27
N CYS A 158 -1.79 -3.90 21.49
CA CYS A 158 -2.73 -2.94 22.08
C CYS A 158 -2.02 -1.79 22.82
N ASN A 159 -2.72 -0.67 23.01
CA ASN A 159 -2.32 0.41 23.92
C ASN A 159 -2.38 -0.07 25.37
N GLU A 160 -3.51 -0.67 25.74
CA GLU A 160 -3.72 -1.24 27.07
C GLU A 160 -3.00 -2.59 27.19
N PRO A 161 -2.02 -2.74 28.12
CA PRO A 161 -1.24 -3.97 28.24
C PRO A 161 -2.06 -5.22 28.59
N SER A 162 -3.22 -5.04 29.23
CA SER A 162 -4.13 -6.14 29.62
C SER A 162 -5.15 -6.49 28.55
N ALA A 163 -5.27 -5.69 27.48
CA ALA A 163 -6.18 -5.98 26.39
C ALA A 163 -5.73 -7.20 25.60
N THR A 164 -6.69 -8.05 25.23
CA THR A 164 -6.42 -9.25 24.42
C THR A 164 -6.48 -8.90 22.94
N GLY A 165 -5.49 -9.33 22.17
CA GLY A 165 -5.46 -9.14 20.72
C GLY A 165 -6.72 -9.65 20.02
N GLY A 166 -7.16 -8.91 18.99
CA GLY A 166 -8.37 -9.21 18.22
C GLY A 166 -9.71 -8.95 18.93
N THR A 167 -9.70 -8.22 20.04
CA THR A 167 -10.91 -7.76 20.75
C THR A 167 -11.11 -6.26 20.60
N ASP A 168 -12.30 -5.75 20.93
CA ASP A 168 -12.59 -4.30 20.93
C ASP A 168 -11.77 -3.52 21.97
N ALA A 169 -11.23 -4.19 22.99
CA ALA A 169 -10.30 -3.58 23.94
C ALA A 169 -8.90 -3.37 23.34
N CYS A 170 -8.58 -4.03 22.23
CA CYS A 170 -7.28 -3.92 21.59
C CYS A 170 -7.28 -2.90 20.47
N GLU A 171 -6.89 -1.68 20.81
CA GLU A 171 -6.63 -0.61 19.86
C GLU A 171 -5.24 -0.01 20.05
N ARG A 172 -4.71 0.66 19.03
CA ARG A 172 -3.36 1.23 19.07
C ARG A 172 -3.29 2.52 18.25
N SER A 173 -2.44 3.45 18.67
CA SER A 173 -2.10 4.59 17.82
C SER A 173 -1.37 4.15 16.55
N ILE A 174 -1.71 4.78 15.43
CA ILE A 174 -0.93 4.71 14.20
C ILE A 174 0.35 5.56 14.36
N GLY A 175 1.46 5.12 13.80
CA GLY A 175 2.69 5.93 13.79
C GLY A 175 2.58 7.08 12.78
N GLY A 176 3.26 8.20 13.04
CA GLY A 176 3.29 9.35 12.12
C GLY A 176 2.16 10.36 12.28
N VAL A 177 1.16 10.07 13.11
CA VAL A 177 0.06 10.99 13.41
C VAL A 177 -0.07 11.17 14.91
N SER A 178 0.08 12.40 15.37
CA SER A 178 -0.17 12.80 16.75
C SER A 178 -1.09 14.02 16.77
N ASN A 179 -1.87 14.15 17.85
CA ASN A 179 -2.71 15.31 18.17
C ASN A 179 -3.78 15.68 17.11
N PRO A 180 -5.01 15.13 17.22
CA PRO A 180 -5.41 14.05 18.12
C PRO A 180 -4.78 12.70 17.75
N VAL A 181 -4.77 11.76 18.68
CA VAL A 181 -4.26 10.42 18.41
C VAL A 181 -5.19 9.72 17.39
N ALA A 182 -4.60 9.17 16.34
CA ALA A 182 -5.30 8.35 15.35
C ALA A 182 -5.25 6.87 15.77
N LEU A 183 -6.40 6.31 16.17
CA LEU A 183 -6.53 4.94 16.69
C LEU A 183 -7.06 3.98 15.61
N HIS A 184 -6.53 2.75 15.62
CA HIS A 184 -7.06 1.63 14.84
C HIS A 184 -7.15 0.38 15.70
N GLY A 185 -7.90 -0.61 15.21
CA GLY A 185 -8.11 -1.88 15.87
C GLY A 185 -9.53 -2.02 16.42
N GLY A 186 -9.88 -3.28 16.69
CA GLY A 186 -11.17 -3.74 17.17
C GLY A 186 -11.33 -5.24 16.88
N SER A 187 -12.55 -5.76 16.93
CA SER A 187 -12.83 -7.17 16.64
C SER A 187 -13.47 -7.43 15.27
N ARG A 188 -13.81 -6.39 14.51
CA ARG A 188 -14.65 -6.49 13.31
C ARG A 188 -13.84 -6.79 12.05
N LYS A 189 -13.66 -8.09 11.76
CA LYS A 189 -12.89 -8.58 10.59
C LYS A 189 -13.38 -8.07 9.24
N ASP A 190 -14.69 -7.96 9.08
CA ASP A 190 -15.37 -7.54 7.84
C ASP A 190 -15.59 -6.02 7.76
N ASP A 191 -14.92 -5.24 8.61
CA ASP A 191 -15.01 -3.77 8.58
C ASP A 191 -14.69 -3.22 7.17
N ASN A 192 -15.46 -2.23 6.75
CA ASN A 192 -15.35 -1.63 5.43
C ASN A 192 -15.01 -0.15 5.57
N SER A 193 -13.78 0.21 5.20
CA SER A 193 -13.28 1.58 5.16
C SER A 193 -13.40 2.22 3.75
N GLY A 194 -14.08 1.54 2.82
CA GLY A 194 -14.34 2.01 1.46
C GLY A 194 -13.49 1.32 0.39
N SER A 195 -13.01 2.08 -0.58
CA SER A 195 -12.26 1.56 -1.72
C SER A 195 -11.20 2.52 -2.27
N LEU A 196 -10.06 1.93 -2.67
CA LEU A 196 -9.02 2.57 -3.46
C LEU A 196 -8.85 1.80 -4.76
N ARG A 197 -9.07 2.46 -5.90
CA ARG A 197 -8.88 1.89 -7.23
C ARG A 197 -8.26 2.89 -8.20
N TYR A 198 -7.18 2.49 -8.87
CA TYR A 198 -6.39 3.38 -9.76
C TYR A 198 -5.99 4.67 -9.05
N VAL A 199 -5.26 4.50 -7.95
CA VAL A 199 -4.79 5.59 -7.08
C VAL A 199 -3.27 5.64 -7.13
N GLN A 200 -2.71 6.82 -7.34
CA GLN A 200 -1.29 7.11 -7.15
C GLN A 200 -1.08 7.92 -5.88
N VAL A 201 -0.10 7.53 -5.06
CA VAL A 201 0.35 8.26 -3.89
C VAL A 201 1.84 8.55 -4.06
N LYS A 202 2.20 9.81 -4.32
CA LYS A 202 3.57 10.21 -4.65
C LYS A 202 4.18 11.09 -3.56
N TYR A 203 5.48 10.92 -3.32
CA TYR A 203 6.34 11.81 -2.51
C TYR A 203 5.89 12.08 -1.06
N ALA A 204 5.11 11.17 -0.49
CA ALA A 204 4.62 11.26 0.88
C ALA A 204 5.70 10.90 1.94
N GLY A 205 5.30 10.82 3.20
CA GLY A 205 6.05 10.18 4.29
C GLY A 205 6.67 11.12 5.32
N SER A 206 6.34 12.41 5.29
CA SER A 206 6.77 13.35 6.33
C SER A 206 6.28 12.91 7.73
N GLY A 207 7.01 13.31 8.78
CA GLY A 207 6.55 13.15 10.17
C GLY A 207 6.48 11.70 10.70
N SER A 208 7.13 10.73 10.04
CA SER A 208 7.07 9.27 10.26
C SER A 208 5.87 8.53 9.63
N GLY A 209 5.15 9.21 8.73
CA GLY A 209 4.12 8.61 7.88
C GLY A 209 4.67 7.57 6.88
N GLY A 210 3.80 6.71 6.38
CA GLY A 210 4.07 5.88 5.19
C GLY A 210 3.24 6.44 4.03
N GLY A 211 3.48 5.98 2.81
CA GLY A 211 2.71 6.47 1.67
C GLY A 211 1.23 6.16 1.85
N VAL A 212 0.92 4.88 2.06
CA VAL A 212 -0.40 4.42 2.50
C VAL A 212 -0.25 3.60 3.78
N SER A 213 -0.93 4.01 4.85
CA SER A 213 -0.97 3.28 6.13
C SER A 213 -2.36 2.71 6.37
N LEU A 214 -2.46 1.38 6.42
CA LEU A 214 -3.70 0.64 6.65
C LEU A 214 -3.68 0.06 8.06
N GLY A 215 -4.33 0.73 9.00
CA GLY A 215 -4.43 0.30 10.40
C GLY A 215 -5.72 -0.44 10.68
N GLY A 216 -5.66 -1.74 11.01
CA GLY A 216 -6.84 -2.52 11.37
C GLY A 216 -7.93 -2.50 10.29
N VAL A 217 -7.56 -2.43 9.01
CA VAL A 217 -8.53 -2.35 7.91
C VAL A 217 -9.11 -3.75 7.63
N GLY A 218 -10.43 -3.83 7.55
CA GLY A 218 -11.15 -5.10 7.39
C GLY A 218 -11.26 -5.58 5.95
N SER A 219 -11.68 -6.83 5.79
CA SER A 219 -11.81 -7.53 4.50
C SER A 219 -12.95 -7.00 3.62
N GLY A 220 -13.85 -6.17 4.17
CA GLY A 220 -14.87 -5.46 3.41
C GLY A 220 -14.32 -4.31 2.56
N THR A 221 -13.10 -3.85 2.85
CA THR A 221 -12.43 -2.75 2.14
C THR A 221 -11.75 -3.25 0.86
N LYS A 222 -11.84 -2.49 -0.23
CA LYS A 222 -11.20 -2.83 -1.51
C LYS A 222 -9.94 -2.00 -1.73
N VAL A 223 -8.81 -2.64 -2.00
CA VAL A 223 -7.56 -1.97 -2.36
C VAL A 223 -6.99 -2.63 -3.60
N GLU A 224 -7.11 -1.98 -4.75
CA GLU A 224 -6.69 -2.54 -6.03
C GLU A 224 -6.12 -1.47 -6.98
N TYR A 225 -5.09 -1.76 -7.79
CA TYR A 225 -4.45 -0.75 -8.66
C TYR A 225 -4.01 0.49 -7.86
N VAL A 226 -3.10 0.27 -6.90
CA VAL A 226 -2.54 1.35 -6.08
C VAL A 226 -1.04 1.45 -6.31
N GLN A 227 -0.58 2.65 -6.66
CA GLN A 227 0.83 2.97 -6.75
C GLN A 227 1.26 3.82 -5.56
N VAL A 228 2.39 3.47 -4.95
CA VAL A 228 3.10 4.34 -4.02
C VAL A 228 4.50 4.60 -4.56
N HIS A 229 4.80 5.87 -4.82
CA HIS A 229 6.04 6.30 -5.47
C HIS A 229 6.82 7.28 -4.60
N ASN A 230 8.12 7.00 -4.41
CA ASN A 230 9.07 7.90 -3.77
C ASN A 230 8.63 8.43 -2.40
N ASN A 231 7.99 7.58 -1.59
CA ASN A 231 7.69 7.89 -0.21
C ASN A 231 8.98 7.92 0.63
N SER A 232 9.10 8.79 1.65
CA SER A 232 10.32 8.84 2.47
C SER A 232 10.48 7.66 3.42
N GLY A 233 9.38 7.04 3.83
CA GLY A 233 9.33 5.81 4.62
C GLY A 233 8.83 4.62 3.80
N ASP A 234 8.07 3.72 4.44
CA ASP A 234 7.53 2.54 3.76
C ASP A 234 6.45 2.90 2.71
N GLY A 235 6.37 2.14 1.62
CA GLY A 235 5.34 2.32 0.59
C GLY A 235 3.93 2.08 1.13
N ILE A 236 3.62 0.81 1.44
CA ILE A 236 2.36 0.44 2.12
C ILE A 236 2.66 -0.23 3.46
N LYS A 237 2.03 0.26 4.53
CA LYS A 237 2.12 -0.31 5.88
C LYS A 237 0.80 -0.95 6.30
N TYR A 238 0.82 -2.26 6.48
CA TYR A 238 -0.28 -3.02 7.07
C TYR A 238 -0.07 -3.16 8.57
N PHE A 239 -0.89 -2.49 9.37
CA PHE A 239 -0.88 -2.56 10.83
C PHE A 239 -2.09 -3.35 11.32
N GLY A 240 -1.98 -4.68 11.27
CA GLY A 240 -3.08 -5.59 11.55
C GLY A 240 -4.18 -5.53 10.48
N GLY A 241 -5.34 -6.10 10.80
CA GLY A 241 -6.48 -6.18 9.91
C GLY A 241 -6.47 -7.37 8.94
N GLU A 242 -7.48 -7.41 8.08
CA GLU A 242 -7.75 -8.51 7.14
C GLU A 242 -8.02 -8.00 5.72
N VAL A 243 -7.73 -6.73 5.43
CA VAL A 243 -7.86 -6.14 4.09
C VAL A 243 -7.07 -6.96 3.07
N ASN A 244 -7.71 -7.29 1.95
CA ASN A 244 -7.04 -7.90 0.82
C ASN A 244 -6.63 -6.82 -0.18
N SER A 245 -5.51 -7.01 -0.86
CA SER A 245 -5.00 -6.06 -1.85
C SER A 245 -4.56 -6.76 -3.13
N LYS A 246 -4.77 -6.14 -4.29
CA LYS A 246 -4.22 -6.68 -5.53
C LYS A 246 -3.71 -5.60 -6.48
N ARG A 247 -2.71 -5.92 -7.31
CA ARG A 247 -2.16 -5.00 -8.32
C ARG A 247 -1.56 -3.74 -7.68
N LEU A 248 -0.49 -3.94 -6.93
CA LEU A 248 0.25 -2.91 -6.20
C LEU A 248 1.55 -2.59 -6.93
N VAL A 249 1.86 -1.30 -7.04
CA VAL A 249 3.11 -0.81 -7.63
C VAL A 249 3.84 0.06 -6.62
N LEU A 250 5.00 -0.37 -6.17
CA LEU A 250 5.75 0.24 -5.09
C LEU A 250 7.12 0.58 -5.64
N THR A 251 7.41 1.87 -5.77
CA THR A 251 8.60 2.34 -6.50
C THR A 251 9.34 3.39 -5.69
N GLY A 252 10.64 3.25 -5.54
CA GLY A 252 11.51 4.27 -4.95
C GLY A 252 11.21 4.62 -3.49
N ASN A 253 10.45 3.80 -2.75
CA ASN A 253 10.18 4.08 -1.34
C ASN A 253 11.48 4.02 -0.51
N GLY A 254 11.67 5.00 0.37
CA GLY A 254 12.91 5.24 1.10
C GLY A 254 13.20 4.27 2.24
N HIS A 255 12.24 3.42 2.59
CA HIS A 255 12.43 2.34 3.55
C HIS A 255 11.95 1.02 2.94
N ASP A 256 10.88 0.41 3.46
CA ASP A 256 10.38 -0.86 2.93
C ASP A 256 9.39 -0.62 1.79
N GLN A 257 9.39 -1.42 0.72
CA GLN A 257 8.28 -1.29 -0.26
C GLN A 257 6.96 -1.63 0.43
N MET A 258 6.96 -2.68 1.24
CA MET A 258 5.82 -3.08 2.06
C MET A 258 6.24 -3.49 3.47
N ALA A 259 5.51 -3.03 4.47
CA ALA A 259 5.68 -3.46 5.86
C ALA A 259 4.42 -4.15 6.39
N VAL A 260 4.59 -5.34 6.95
CA VAL A 260 3.54 -6.11 7.63
C VAL A 260 3.80 -6.11 9.12
N ARG A 261 2.82 -5.66 9.89
CA ARG A 261 2.89 -5.48 11.34
C ARG A 261 1.58 -5.90 12.03
N ARG A 262 1.67 -6.08 13.35
CA ARG A 262 0.53 -6.06 14.30
C ARG A 262 -0.59 -7.07 14.04
N GLY A 263 -0.26 -8.26 13.54
CA GLY A 263 -1.22 -9.36 13.37
C GLY A 263 -2.02 -9.28 12.08
N TYR A 264 -1.46 -8.73 11.00
CA TYR A 264 -2.13 -8.66 9.71
C TYR A 264 -2.30 -10.06 9.09
N ARG A 265 -3.48 -10.33 8.55
CA ARG A 265 -3.88 -11.67 8.07
C ARG A 265 -4.61 -11.65 6.72
N GLY A 266 -4.46 -10.58 5.94
CA GLY A 266 -5.03 -10.47 4.60
C GLY A 266 -4.22 -11.18 3.51
N SER A 267 -4.75 -11.18 2.30
CA SER A 267 -4.12 -11.70 1.08
C SER A 267 -3.72 -10.56 0.14
N ILE A 268 -2.54 -10.66 -0.45
CA ILE A 268 -1.98 -9.67 -1.37
C ILE A 268 -1.56 -10.38 -2.67
N GLN A 269 -1.95 -9.88 -3.85
CA GLN A 269 -1.56 -10.47 -5.14
C GLN A 269 -1.13 -9.43 -6.18
N TYR A 270 -0.15 -9.76 -7.02
CA TYR A 270 0.39 -8.87 -8.07
C TYR A 270 1.05 -7.64 -7.47
N VAL A 271 2.31 -7.79 -7.07
CA VAL A 271 3.11 -6.72 -6.44
C VAL A 271 4.37 -6.47 -7.24
N ILE A 272 4.48 -5.29 -7.84
CA ILE A 272 5.75 -4.79 -8.38
C ILE A 272 6.40 -3.95 -7.27
N GLY A 273 7.58 -4.36 -6.82
CA GLY A 273 8.38 -3.62 -5.84
C GLY A 273 9.75 -3.29 -6.41
N LEU A 274 9.96 -2.03 -6.82
CA LEU A 274 11.23 -1.54 -7.34
C LEU A 274 11.83 -0.57 -6.33
N GLN A 275 12.96 -0.94 -5.74
CA GLN A 275 13.61 -0.06 -4.79
C GLN A 275 14.38 1.06 -5.49
N ARG A 276 14.74 2.09 -4.73
CA ARG A 276 15.81 3.04 -5.08
C ARG A 276 17.04 2.75 -4.24
N ALA A 277 18.18 3.31 -4.62
CA ALA A 277 19.38 3.22 -3.81
C ALA A 277 19.13 3.77 -2.38
N GLY A 278 19.65 3.08 -1.37
CA GLY A 278 19.41 3.34 0.05
C GLY A 278 18.06 2.84 0.58
N GLY A 279 17.27 2.11 -0.22
CA GLY A 279 16.09 1.38 0.26
C GLY A 279 16.48 0.24 1.22
N ASN A 280 15.54 -0.24 2.04
CA ASN A 280 15.84 -1.22 3.09
C ASN A 280 15.41 -2.65 2.72
N TYR A 281 14.10 -2.91 2.67
CA TYR A 281 13.57 -4.23 2.28
C TYR A 281 12.51 -4.11 1.19
N GLY A 282 12.40 -5.14 0.33
CA GLY A 282 11.21 -5.28 -0.51
C GLY A 282 9.97 -5.49 0.37
N ILE A 283 10.01 -6.47 1.26
CA ILE A 283 8.96 -6.74 2.25
C ILE A 283 9.58 -6.95 3.63
N ASP A 284 9.17 -6.21 4.66
CA ASP A 284 9.49 -6.50 6.06
C ASP A 284 8.24 -6.94 6.83
N ALA A 285 8.23 -8.17 7.34
CA ALA A 285 7.12 -8.74 8.11
C ALA A 285 7.50 -9.04 9.56
N GLY A 286 6.69 -8.57 10.51
CA GLY A 286 6.88 -8.83 11.95
C GLY A 286 5.59 -8.72 12.77
N SER A 287 5.44 -9.48 13.85
CA SER A 287 4.25 -9.43 14.73
C SER A 287 4.55 -9.44 16.23
N ALA A 288 5.82 -9.21 16.60
CA ALA A 288 6.33 -9.20 17.98
C ALA A 288 6.16 -10.51 18.79
N GLY A 289 5.63 -11.58 18.18
CA GLY A 289 5.28 -12.83 18.88
C GLY A 289 4.01 -12.71 19.73
N LEU A 290 3.05 -11.88 19.31
CA LEU A 290 1.75 -11.69 19.95
C LEU A 290 0.63 -12.34 19.12
N GLU A 291 -0.46 -12.73 19.78
CA GLU A 291 -1.65 -13.30 19.14
C GLU A 291 -2.74 -12.23 18.88
N PRO A 292 -3.45 -12.30 17.73
CA PRO A 292 -3.21 -13.22 16.62
C PRO A 292 -1.87 -12.93 15.92
N ALA A 293 -1.14 -13.98 15.55
CA ALA A 293 0.08 -13.85 14.74
C ALA A 293 -0.21 -13.17 13.39
N SER A 294 0.79 -12.48 12.82
CA SER A 294 0.68 -12.01 11.43
C SER A 294 0.78 -13.24 10.52
N ASN A 295 -0.20 -13.40 9.63
CA ASN A 295 -0.26 -14.51 8.70
C ASN A 295 -0.71 -14.04 7.31
N PRO A 296 0.07 -13.14 6.66
CA PRO A 296 -0.26 -12.67 5.32
C PRO A 296 -0.08 -13.79 4.29
N VAL A 297 -0.90 -13.79 3.25
CA VAL A 297 -0.66 -14.60 2.05
C VAL A 297 -0.28 -13.65 0.91
N ILE A 298 0.98 -13.66 0.48
CA ILE A 298 1.51 -12.74 -0.55
C ILE A 298 1.86 -13.53 -1.80
N ALA A 299 1.22 -13.20 -2.91
CA ALA A 299 1.28 -13.94 -4.16
C ALA A 299 1.68 -13.08 -5.35
N ASN A 300 2.34 -13.69 -6.34
CA ASN A 300 2.65 -13.02 -7.61
C ASN A 300 3.35 -11.68 -7.40
N PHE A 301 4.54 -11.74 -6.82
CA PHE A 301 5.33 -10.54 -6.51
C PHE A 301 6.66 -10.57 -7.26
N THR A 302 7.11 -9.41 -7.72
CA THR A 302 8.45 -9.20 -8.27
C THR A 302 9.10 -8.09 -7.47
N LEU A 303 10.14 -8.43 -6.71
CA LEU A 303 10.93 -7.50 -5.90
C LEU A 303 12.31 -7.33 -6.55
N VAL A 304 12.63 -6.10 -6.92
CA VAL A 304 13.87 -5.72 -7.58
C VAL A 304 14.57 -4.67 -6.73
N GLY A 305 15.71 -5.04 -6.17
CA GLY A 305 16.58 -4.13 -5.45
C GLY A 305 17.36 -3.20 -6.38
N ALA A 306 17.78 -2.04 -5.85
CA ALA A 306 18.56 -1.04 -6.59
C ALA A 306 20.05 -1.05 -6.23
N ASP A 307 20.38 -1.49 -5.03
CA ASP A 307 21.75 -1.65 -4.56
C ASP A 307 21.89 -2.89 -3.67
N ARG A 308 23.14 -3.24 -3.33
CA ARG A 308 23.45 -4.46 -2.58
C ARG A 308 23.39 -4.27 -1.06
N GLU A 309 22.70 -3.25 -0.56
CA GLU A 309 22.67 -2.92 0.88
C GLU A 309 21.45 -3.52 1.61
N GLY A 310 20.35 -3.79 0.88
CA GLY A 310 19.08 -4.29 1.41
C GLY A 310 18.88 -5.81 1.39
N SER A 311 17.66 -6.23 1.74
CA SER A 311 17.20 -7.60 1.47
C SER A 311 15.80 -7.65 0.87
N GLY A 312 15.56 -8.57 -0.06
CA GLY A 312 14.25 -8.67 -0.71
C GLY A 312 13.10 -8.91 0.28
N VAL A 313 13.22 -9.93 1.12
CA VAL A 313 12.22 -10.22 2.16
C VAL A 313 12.89 -10.34 3.52
N ARG A 314 12.31 -9.72 4.54
CA ARG A 314 12.64 -9.94 5.96
C ARG A 314 11.44 -10.51 6.69
N VAL A 315 11.68 -11.58 7.44
CA VAL A 315 10.66 -12.20 8.30
C VAL A 315 11.16 -12.25 9.74
N ARG A 316 10.28 -11.84 10.67
CA ARG A 316 10.60 -11.59 12.08
C ARG A 316 9.61 -12.31 12.99
N ARG A 317 9.83 -12.19 14.30
CA ARG A 317 9.00 -12.83 15.34
C ARG A 317 7.50 -12.63 15.17
N GLY A 318 6.75 -13.71 15.33
CA GLY A 318 5.29 -13.77 15.30
C GLY A 318 4.69 -13.72 13.89
N VAL A 319 5.49 -13.96 12.86
CA VAL A 319 5.00 -14.08 11.49
C VAL A 319 4.95 -15.54 11.11
N ILE A 320 3.76 -16.03 10.80
CA ILE A 320 3.57 -17.30 10.09
C ILE A 320 3.76 -16.97 8.61
N GLY A 321 2.70 -16.61 7.89
CA GLY A 321 2.79 -16.01 6.57
C GLY A 321 3.20 -16.99 5.46
N THR A 322 2.78 -16.71 4.24
CA THR A 322 3.09 -17.51 3.06
C THR A 322 3.38 -16.61 1.88
N TRP A 323 4.56 -16.78 1.30
CA TRP A 323 4.98 -16.12 0.06
C TRP A 323 4.90 -17.15 -1.07
N LEU A 324 4.12 -16.84 -2.11
CA LEU A 324 3.93 -17.73 -3.25
C LEU A 324 4.17 -17.03 -4.59
N ASN A 325 4.64 -17.80 -5.57
CA ASN A 325 4.73 -17.38 -6.98
C ASN A 325 5.51 -16.07 -7.13
N GLY A 326 6.71 -15.99 -6.54
CA GLY A 326 7.46 -14.75 -6.42
C GLY A 326 8.78 -14.73 -7.16
N VAL A 327 9.30 -13.54 -7.44
CA VAL A 327 10.67 -13.31 -7.92
C VAL A 327 11.32 -12.26 -7.00
N VAL A 328 12.53 -12.56 -6.53
CA VAL A 328 13.34 -11.67 -5.69
C VAL A 328 14.73 -11.55 -6.29
N THR A 329 15.11 -10.34 -6.70
CA THR A 329 16.41 -10.07 -7.31
C THR A 329 16.87 -8.63 -7.07
N GLY A 330 18.07 -8.25 -7.54
CA GLY A 330 18.63 -6.90 -7.44
C GLY A 330 19.11 -6.49 -6.04
N GLU A 331 18.75 -7.25 -5.02
CA GLU A 331 19.03 -6.98 -3.62
C GLU A 331 20.43 -7.44 -3.18
N GLY A 332 20.88 -6.92 -2.04
CA GLY A 332 22.07 -7.41 -1.34
C GLY A 332 21.95 -8.90 -1.01
N THR A 333 20.87 -9.28 -0.32
CA THR A 333 20.51 -10.70 -0.10
C THR A 333 19.03 -10.93 -0.32
N CYS A 334 18.62 -12.12 -0.71
CA CYS A 334 17.22 -12.37 -1.02
C CYS A 334 16.31 -12.44 0.20
N LEU A 335 16.78 -13.06 1.28
CA LEU A 335 15.98 -13.37 2.45
C LEU A 335 16.75 -13.11 3.75
N ARG A 336 16.15 -12.29 4.61
CA ARG A 336 16.52 -12.14 6.02
C ARG A 336 15.51 -12.87 6.89
N TYR A 337 15.77 -14.17 7.10
CA TYR A 337 15.01 -14.99 8.05
C TYR A 337 15.58 -14.80 9.46
N GLU A 338 14.94 -13.98 10.31
CA GLU A 338 15.46 -13.76 11.67
C GLU A 338 15.40 -15.03 12.51
N ARG A 339 16.35 -15.20 13.44
CA ARG A 339 16.32 -16.29 14.43
C ARG A 339 15.04 -16.32 15.27
N SER A 340 14.38 -15.17 15.39
CA SER A 340 13.12 -15.05 16.13
C SER A 340 11.87 -15.30 15.28
N ALA A 341 12.01 -15.50 13.95
CA ALA A 341 10.88 -15.65 13.04
C ALA A 341 9.97 -16.84 13.38
N GLY A 342 8.75 -16.81 12.86
CA GLY A 342 7.73 -17.79 13.24
C GLY A 342 7.22 -17.59 14.65
N ASP A 343 6.87 -18.69 15.30
CA ASP A 343 6.44 -18.72 16.69
C ASP A 343 7.60 -18.76 17.70
N GLY A 344 8.84 -18.69 17.22
CA GLY A 344 10.04 -18.63 18.04
C GLY A 344 10.49 -19.98 18.60
N VAL A 345 9.90 -21.09 18.15
CA VAL A 345 10.41 -22.44 18.39
C VAL A 345 11.49 -22.75 17.36
N GLU A 346 12.55 -23.46 17.77
CA GLU A 346 13.64 -23.81 16.88
C GLU A 346 13.20 -24.76 15.75
N GLY A 347 13.66 -24.48 14.53
CA GLY A 347 13.38 -25.27 13.34
C GLY A 347 12.20 -24.74 12.52
N PHE A 348 12.00 -25.32 11.33
CA PHE A 348 10.92 -24.92 10.42
C PHE A 348 9.72 -25.85 10.57
N ARG A 349 8.53 -25.28 10.76
CA ARG A 349 7.24 -25.97 10.80
C ARG A 349 6.22 -25.21 9.96
N LEU A 350 5.74 -25.86 8.89
CA LEU A 350 4.67 -25.33 8.06
C LEU A 350 3.44 -24.98 8.92
N GLY A 351 2.90 -23.77 8.75
CA GLY A 351 1.74 -23.29 9.50
C GLY A 351 2.08 -22.61 10.83
N SER A 352 3.33 -22.69 11.28
CA SER A 352 3.86 -21.93 12.43
C SER A 352 4.97 -20.96 12.02
N ASP A 353 5.64 -21.24 10.91
CA ASP A 353 6.78 -20.49 10.40
C ASP A 353 6.53 -19.93 8.98
N PRO A 354 7.26 -18.87 8.59
CA PRO A 354 7.29 -18.35 7.22
C PRO A 354 7.63 -19.41 6.19
N ALA A 355 6.73 -19.59 5.23
CA ALA A 355 6.88 -20.53 4.13
C ALA A 355 6.97 -19.82 2.78
N PHE A 356 7.83 -20.34 1.91
CA PHE A 356 8.04 -19.85 0.55
C PHE A 356 7.69 -20.96 -0.44
N ARG A 357 6.90 -20.65 -1.47
CA ARG A 357 6.41 -21.64 -2.45
C ARG A 357 6.51 -21.10 -3.87
N SER A 358 7.24 -21.79 -4.74
CA SER A 358 7.49 -21.37 -6.13
C SER A 358 8.00 -19.92 -6.21
N VAL A 359 9.07 -19.64 -5.46
CA VAL A 359 9.76 -18.35 -5.44
C VAL A 359 11.15 -18.51 -6.03
N GLN A 360 11.48 -17.66 -7.01
CA GLN A 360 12.82 -17.54 -7.56
C GLN A 360 13.62 -16.47 -6.81
N PHE A 361 14.76 -16.86 -6.29
CA PHE A 361 15.70 -16.05 -5.54
C PHE A 361 17.00 -15.92 -6.33
N ASP A 362 17.33 -14.70 -6.75
CA ASP A 362 18.56 -14.40 -7.49
C ASP A 362 19.16 -13.07 -7.03
N CYS A 363 19.87 -13.11 -5.90
CA CYS A 363 20.49 -11.93 -5.29
C CYS A 363 22.00 -12.11 -5.18
N ALA A 364 22.76 -11.03 -5.38
CA ALA A 364 24.21 -11.10 -5.50
C ALA A 364 24.92 -11.61 -4.23
N GLY A 365 24.42 -11.28 -3.04
CA GLY A 365 24.91 -11.79 -1.76
C GLY A 365 24.31 -13.15 -1.37
N GLY A 366 23.53 -13.77 -2.26
CA GLY A 366 22.93 -15.08 -2.08
C GLY A 366 21.59 -15.06 -1.35
N LEU A 367 21.14 -16.27 -0.96
CA LEU A 367 19.82 -16.49 -0.38
C LEU A 367 19.66 -15.83 1.00
N LEU A 368 20.57 -16.12 1.94
CA LEU A 368 20.43 -15.75 3.36
C LEU A 368 21.56 -14.85 3.84
N THR A 369 21.21 -13.77 4.52
CA THR A 369 22.17 -12.86 5.16
C THR A 369 22.89 -13.52 6.36
N THR A 370 23.98 -12.90 6.83
CA THR A 370 24.69 -13.28 8.06
C THR A 370 23.83 -13.10 9.31
N GLY A 371 22.88 -12.16 9.29
CA GLY A 371 21.92 -11.93 10.37
C GLY A 371 20.77 -12.95 10.45
N SER A 372 20.75 -13.95 9.57
CA SER A 372 19.69 -14.96 9.52
C SER A 372 19.95 -16.18 10.40
N ASP A 373 18.87 -16.84 10.83
CA ASP A 373 18.94 -18.27 11.12
C ASP A 373 19.02 -19.03 9.80
N ARG A 374 20.24 -19.37 9.41
CA ARG A 374 20.54 -19.99 8.12
C ARG A 374 19.96 -21.39 7.99
N THR A 375 19.90 -22.15 9.08
CA THR A 375 19.40 -23.52 9.07
C THR A 375 17.89 -23.53 8.88
N THR A 376 17.17 -22.74 9.65
CA THR A 376 15.71 -22.67 9.57
C THR A 376 15.27 -22.00 8.28
N GLY A 377 15.91 -20.88 7.89
CA GLY A 377 15.63 -20.20 6.63
C GLY A 377 15.86 -21.11 5.41
N GLN A 378 16.92 -21.92 5.40
CA GLN A 378 17.16 -22.87 4.31
C GLN A 378 16.08 -23.97 4.26
N LYS A 379 15.61 -24.45 5.41
CA LYS A 379 14.49 -25.42 5.48
C LYS A 379 13.19 -24.82 4.99
N ALA A 380 12.88 -23.57 5.35
CA ALA A 380 11.70 -22.86 4.88
C ALA A 380 11.67 -22.70 3.36
N VAL A 381 12.82 -22.43 2.73
CA VAL A 381 12.94 -22.33 1.27
C VAL A 381 12.99 -23.71 0.60
N SER A 382 13.65 -24.71 1.18
CA SER A 382 13.70 -26.06 0.59
C SER A 382 12.42 -26.88 0.78
N TYR A 383 11.47 -26.39 1.58
CA TYR A 383 10.17 -27.03 1.78
C TYR A 383 9.40 -27.21 0.45
N ASP A 384 9.41 -26.19 -0.42
CA ASP A 384 8.85 -26.31 -1.76
C ASP A 384 9.97 -26.50 -2.78
N ARG A 385 9.95 -27.66 -3.45
CA ARG A 385 10.91 -28.04 -4.50
C ARG A 385 10.88 -27.11 -5.72
N ASN A 386 9.80 -26.34 -5.91
CA ASN A 386 9.68 -25.39 -6.99
C ASN A 386 10.39 -24.05 -6.70
N ASN A 387 10.84 -23.82 -5.46
CA ASN A 387 11.69 -22.65 -5.18
C ASN A 387 13.03 -22.80 -5.91
N VAL A 388 13.54 -21.69 -6.44
CA VAL A 388 14.77 -21.65 -7.24
C VAL A 388 15.76 -20.70 -6.59
N THR A 389 16.98 -21.17 -6.35
CA THR A 389 18.03 -20.39 -5.66
C THR A 389 19.36 -20.33 -6.42
N THR A 390 19.44 -21.00 -7.58
CA THR A 390 20.68 -21.20 -8.34
C THR A 390 20.60 -20.70 -9.78
N ARG A 391 19.40 -20.35 -10.26
CA ARG A 391 19.19 -19.89 -11.63
C ARG A 391 19.14 -18.36 -11.65
N THR A 392 19.98 -17.77 -12.48
CA THR A 392 19.95 -16.34 -12.77
C THR A 392 18.62 -15.94 -13.40
N ASN A 393 18.08 -14.83 -12.96
CA ASN A 393 16.84 -14.27 -13.48
C ASN A 393 17.01 -13.73 -14.91
N THR A 394 15.91 -13.62 -15.62
CA THR A 394 15.87 -13.06 -16.98
C THR A 394 14.86 -11.92 -17.10
N LEU A 395 14.61 -11.21 -16.00
CA LEU A 395 13.61 -10.15 -15.97
C LEU A 395 13.95 -9.04 -16.96
N GLY A 396 12.94 -8.59 -17.70
CA GLY A 396 12.91 -7.26 -18.32
C GLY A 396 12.47 -6.25 -17.27
N GLU A 397 13.41 -5.80 -16.44
CA GLU A 397 13.16 -4.98 -15.23
C GLU A 397 12.34 -5.73 -14.18
N PHE A 398 11.03 -5.84 -14.36
CA PHE A 398 10.12 -6.62 -13.51
C PHE A 398 9.20 -7.56 -14.30
N VAL A 399 9.26 -7.53 -15.63
CA VAL A 399 8.52 -8.42 -16.52
C VAL A 399 9.27 -9.74 -16.64
N ASN A 400 8.58 -10.86 -16.45
CA ASN A 400 9.20 -12.17 -16.55
C ASN A 400 9.88 -12.42 -17.91
N GLY A 401 11.02 -13.09 -17.84
CA GLY A 401 11.66 -13.72 -18.99
C GLY A 401 11.56 -15.26 -18.97
N PRO A 402 12.34 -15.94 -19.82
CA PRO A 402 12.32 -17.40 -19.93
C PRO A 402 12.66 -18.15 -18.64
N ALA A 403 13.53 -17.61 -17.79
CA ALA A 403 13.89 -18.25 -16.51
C ALA A 403 12.66 -18.28 -15.59
N GLU A 404 12.02 -17.14 -15.36
CA GLU A 404 10.87 -17.03 -14.46
C GLU A 404 9.71 -17.90 -14.97
N ASN A 405 9.43 -17.87 -16.27
CA ASN A 405 8.36 -18.64 -16.90
C ASN A 405 8.59 -20.17 -16.87
N ALA A 406 9.81 -20.62 -16.57
CA ALA A 406 10.11 -22.03 -16.37
C ALA A 406 9.91 -22.51 -14.91
N VAL A 407 9.55 -21.63 -13.96
CA VAL A 407 9.15 -22.05 -12.60
C VAL A 407 7.68 -22.45 -12.60
N PRO A 408 7.35 -23.68 -12.18
CA PRO A 408 5.95 -24.06 -11.99
C PRO A 408 5.32 -23.24 -10.85
N ALA A 409 4.16 -22.62 -11.09
CA ALA A 409 3.44 -21.90 -10.06
C ALA A 409 2.87 -22.84 -8.98
N ALA A 410 2.90 -22.38 -7.73
CA ALA A 410 2.22 -22.99 -6.60
C ALA A 410 0.73 -22.58 -6.58
N PRO A 411 -0.17 -23.50 -6.21
CA PRO A 411 -1.57 -23.16 -5.99
C PRO A 411 -1.73 -22.31 -4.72
N ALA A 412 -2.76 -21.48 -4.72
CA ALA A 412 -3.21 -20.74 -3.54
C ALA A 412 -3.43 -21.69 -2.34
N PRO A 413 -3.19 -21.24 -1.10
CA PRO A 413 -3.51 -22.02 0.09
C PRO A 413 -4.99 -22.44 0.10
N GLN A 414 -5.27 -23.64 0.62
CA GLN A 414 -6.64 -24.16 0.68
C GLN A 414 -7.56 -23.18 1.42
N GLY A 415 -8.73 -22.92 0.84
CA GLY A 415 -9.73 -22.01 1.41
C GLY A 415 -9.50 -20.53 1.12
N ASN A 416 -8.39 -20.15 0.48
CA ASN A 416 -8.22 -18.80 -0.03
C ASN A 416 -9.05 -18.60 -1.31
N THR A 417 -10.03 -17.71 -1.27
CA THR A 417 -10.91 -17.39 -2.41
C THR A 417 -10.59 -16.04 -3.06
N PHE A 418 -9.64 -15.28 -2.49
CA PHE A 418 -9.28 -13.95 -3.00
C PHE A 418 -8.26 -14.02 -4.15
N LEU A 419 -7.31 -14.96 -4.04
CA LEU A 419 -6.22 -15.11 -5.01
C LEU A 419 -6.73 -15.67 -6.33
N GLU A 420 -6.39 -14.97 -7.42
CA GLU A 420 -6.57 -15.45 -8.78
C GLU A 420 -5.63 -16.63 -9.04
N THR A 421 -6.14 -17.69 -9.68
CA THR A 421 -5.30 -18.84 -10.07
C THR A 421 -4.50 -18.50 -11.31
N VAL A 422 -3.18 -18.72 -11.24
CA VAL A 422 -2.24 -18.45 -12.32
C VAL A 422 -1.27 -19.61 -12.49
N ASP A 423 -0.65 -19.69 -13.66
CA ASP A 423 0.33 -20.72 -14.05
C ASP A 423 1.78 -20.20 -14.12
N TYR A 424 2.03 -18.98 -13.64
CA TYR A 424 3.34 -18.32 -13.64
C TYR A 424 3.71 -17.73 -12.26
N ILE A 425 5.00 -17.52 -12.04
CA ILE A 425 5.54 -16.78 -10.88
C ILE A 425 5.79 -15.31 -11.24
N GLY A 426 6.02 -14.43 -10.27
CA GLY A 426 6.25 -13.01 -10.53
C GLY A 426 4.94 -12.22 -10.69
N ALA A 427 5.07 -10.89 -10.70
CA ALA A 427 3.94 -9.97 -10.78
C ALA A 427 3.42 -9.73 -12.19
N VAL A 428 4.24 -9.95 -13.22
CA VAL A 428 3.92 -9.68 -14.63
C VAL A 428 4.39 -10.83 -15.50
N ARG A 429 3.45 -11.55 -16.13
CA ARG A 429 3.72 -12.83 -16.82
C ARG A 429 4.67 -12.70 -18.01
N ASP A 430 4.49 -11.66 -18.80
CA ASP A 430 5.20 -11.41 -20.05
C ASP A 430 4.90 -9.98 -20.54
N ALA A 431 5.46 -9.59 -21.68
CA ALA A 431 5.27 -8.26 -22.27
C ALA A 431 3.81 -7.94 -22.70
N SER A 432 2.93 -8.94 -22.81
CA SER A 432 1.50 -8.73 -23.08
C SER A 432 0.68 -8.48 -21.80
N ASP A 433 1.25 -8.79 -20.63
CA ASP A 433 0.63 -8.51 -19.34
C ASP A 433 0.90 -7.04 -18.93
N THR A 434 -0.04 -6.16 -19.28
CA THR A 434 0.12 -4.70 -19.15
C THR A 434 -0.80 -4.09 -18.10
N TRP A 435 -1.11 -4.82 -17.02
CA TRP A 435 -2.03 -4.32 -15.98
C TRP A 435 -1.52 -3.05 -15.28
N TRP A 436 -0.20 -2.83 -15.27
CA TRP A 436 0.47 -1.67 -14.65
C TRP A 436 0.55 -0.45 -15.58
N ARG A 437 0.43 -0.61 -16.90
CA ARG A 437 0.64 0.48 -17.89
C ARG A 437 -0.50 1.49 -17.91
N GLY A 438 -0.19 2.73 -18.24
CA GLY A 438 -1.16 3.81 -18.51
C GLY A 438 -1.81 4.47 -17.29
N TRP A 439 -1.69 3.88 -16.09
CA TRP A 439 -2.20 4.48 -14.84
C TRP A 439 -1.11 4.63 -13.78
N THR A 440 0.09 4.09 -14.00
CA THR A 440 1.26 4.29 -13.15
C THR A 440 2.19 5.29 -13.80
N CYS A 441 2.99 5.98 -12.99
CA CYS A 441 4.13 6.76 -13.48
C CYS A 441 5.44 6.02 -13.19
N GLY A 442 6.52 6.42 -13.87
CA GLY A 442 7.91 6.03 -13.60
C GLY A 442 8.32 4.65 -14.10
N LEU A 443 7.39 3.89 -14.69
CA LEU A 443 7.63 2.57 -15.26
C LEU A 443 7.64 2.56 -16.79
N GLU A 444 7.14 3.63 -17.41
CA GLU A 444 7.16 3.81 -18.86
C GLU A 444 8.03 5.03 -19.19
N ALA A 445 8.88 4.93 -20.22
CA ALA A 445 9.72 6.06 -20.64
C ALA A 445 8.90 7.30 -21.02
N SER A 446 7.61 7.13 -21.37
CA SER A 446 6.67 8.19 -21.68
C SER A 446 6.07 8.90 -20.47
N ASP A 447 6.24 8.37 -19.26
CA ASP A 447 5.73 8.94 -18.01
C ASP A 447 6.75 8.73 -16.89
N PRO A 448 7.72 9.64 -16.69
CA PRO A 448 8.86 9.39 -15.81
C PRO A 448 8.58 9.48 -14.29
N CYS A 449 7.41 9.97 -13.87
CA CYS A 449 7.24 10.64 -12.55
C CYS A 449 8.22 11.82 -12.33
#